data_AF-A0AAN8JTS6-F1
#
_entry.id   AF-A0AAN8JTS6-F1
#
_cell.length_a   1.000
_cell.length_b   1.000
_cell.length_c   1.000
_cell.angle_alpha   90.00
_cell.angle_beta   90.00
_cell.angle_gamma   90.00
#
_symmetry.space_group_name_H-M   'P 1'
#
loop_
_entity.id
_entity.type
_entity.pdbx_description
1 polymer ?
#
loop_
_entity_poly.entity_id
_entity_poly.type
_entity_poly.pdbx_seq_one_letter_code
_entity_poly.pdbx_strand_id
1 'polypeptide(L)'
;MLNLPDHRLIIDVETCWNSTFDMLERICEQTVAIHASLNDPSLKKDCRNLVLEGTEYSLAEDLIKLLGVMKEATLMVSSATNPSICLILPILTKLKIHLQPCDEDSTSIKTIKQSMLDNLNTRYQRPELRQIFVVASLQDLKYRNMRFAELQEIEDGKHLLKKLVRDLIKDTPNSCALVTTETGDEDDGPTVSKRPKNEDSRLSELLDDDELANDTGSMSPSTEASKEVFNFLNEPRLKNQSSLDWYKLNGARFPRISVLAKKLLSVPATSVPSERVFSTAGFIVNKSRNCLLPENVDRLIFLNKNYKSTSN
;
A
#
# COMPACT_ATOMS: atom_id res chain seq x y z
N MET A 1 -12.51 31.24 -29.13
CA MET A 1 -11.54 30.45 -28.33
C MET A 1 -12.06 29.03 -28.26
N LEU A 2 -11.19 28.02 -28.40
CA LEU A 2 -11.57 26.61 -28.62
C LEU A 2 -12.22 25.89 -27.41
N ASN A 3 -12.54 26.61 -26.33
CA ASN A 3 -13.12 26.09 -25.08
C ASN A 3 -12.41 24.82 -24.55
N LEU A 4 -11.08 24.79 -24.68
CA LEU A 4 -10.22 23.72 -24.18
C LEU A 4 -9.44 24.20 -22.95
N PRO A 5 -9.08 23.30 -22.02
CA PRO A 5 -8.14 23.60 -20.95
C PRO A 5 -6.79 24.07 -21.50
N ASP A 6 -6.17 25.07 -20.85
CA ASP A 6 -4.83 25.52 -21.22
C ASP A 6 -3.77 24.57 -20.64
N HIS A 7 -3.36 23.61 -21.47
CA HIS A 7 -2.38 22.60 -21.11
C HIS A 7 -1.24 22.50 -22.13
N ARG A 8 -0.03 22.29 -21.63
CA ARG A 8 1.14 21.99 -22.48
C ARG A 8 1.12 20.53 -22.93
N LEU A 9 1.63 20.27 -24.13
CA LEU A 9 1.88 18.92 -24.61
C LEU A 9 2.94 18.24 -23.74
N ILE A 10 2.74 16.95 -23.49
CA ILE A 10 3.64 16.11 -22.69
C ILE A 10 4.49 15.32 -23.67
N ILE A 11 5.79 15.27 -23.42
CA ILE A 11 6.74 14.52 -24.24
C ILE A 11 6.92 13.14 -23.61
N ASP A 12 6.90 12.11 -24.44
CA ASP A 12 7.19 10.74 -24.01
C ASP A 12 8.63 10.60 -23.53
N VAL A 13 8.80 9.78 -22.50
CA VAL A 13 10.08 9.39 -21.92
C VAL A 13 10.17 7.89 -22.06
N GLU A 14 11.04 7.41 -22.96
CA GLU A 14 11.15 6.00 -23.35
C GLU A 14 11.31 5.04 -22.15
N THR A 15 11.94 5.51 -21.06
CA THR A 15 12.17 4.70 -19.86
C THR A 15 10.94 4.56 -18.94
N CYS A 16 9.83 5.26 -19.22
CA CYS A 16 8.66 5.31 -18.34
C CYS A 16 7.34 5.26 -19.13
N TRP A 17 6.71 4.10 -19.20
CA TRP A 17 5.44 3.94 -19.93
C TRP A 17 4.30 4.87 -19.45
N ASN A 18 4.34 5.37 -18.21
CA ASN A 18 3.35 6.35 -17.72
C ASN A 18 3.42 7.67 -18.51
N SER A 19 4.60 8.10 -18.97
CA SER A 19 4.70 9.30 -19.82
C SER A 19 4.08 9.08 -21.19
N THR A 20 4.17 7.87 -21.72
CA THR A 20 3.53 7.52 -22.99
C THR A 20 2.01 7.62 -22.85
N PHE A 21 1.46 7.09 -21.75
CA PHE A 21 0.05 7.26 -21.41
C PHE A 21 -0.34 8.74 -21.29
N ASP A 22 0.40 9.52 -20.49
CA ASP A 22 0.12 10.94 -20.24
C ASP A 22 0.17 11.76 -21.54
N MET A 23 1.12 11.43 -22.43
CA MET A 23 1.21 12.03 -23.75
C MET A 23 -0.02 11.71 -24.60
N LEU A 24 -0.42 10.43 -24.69
CA LEU A 24 -1.59 10.03 -25.49
C LEU A 24 -2.86 10.70 -24.97
N GLU A 25 -3.09 10.68 -23.66
CA GLU A 25 -4.23 11.35 -23.02
C GLU A 25 -4.24 12.85 -23.34
N ARG A 26 -3.07 13.51 -23.25
CA ARG A 26 -2.93 14.94 -23.59
C ARG A 26 -3.18 15.22 -25.07
N ILE A 27 -2.71 14.38 -25.98
CA ILE A 27 -2.92 14.54 -27.42
C ILE A 27 -4.41 14.41 -27.76
N CYS A 28 -5.08 13.38 -27.23
CA CYS A 28 -6.52 13.19 -27.42
C CYS A 28 -7.33 14.37 -26.86
N GLU A 29 -6.99 14.89 -25.67
CA GLU A 29 -7.64 16.07 -25.08
C GLU A 29 -7.45 17.34 -25.94
N GLN A 30 -6.25 17.54 -26.48
CA GLN A 30 -5.87 18.77 -27.19
C GLN A 30 -6.00 18.67 -28.71
N THR A 31 -6.68 17.64 -29.21
CA THR A 31 -6.88 17.35 -30.64
C THR A 31 -7.22 18.60 -31.44
N VAL A 32 -8.25 19.37 -31.06
CA VAL A 32 -8.68 20.54 -31.83
C VAL A 32 -7.60 21.63 -31.88
N ALA A 33 -6.90 21.86 -30.77
CA ALA A 33 -5.81 22.84 -30.71
C ALA A 33 -4.60 22.39 -31.54
N ILE A 34 -4.25 21.11 -31.50
CA ILE A 34 -3.17 20.51 -32.31
C ILE A 34 -3.50 20.63 -33.80
N HIS A 35 -4.70 20.22 -34.21
CA HIS A 35 -5.15 20.32 -35.61
C HIS A 35 -5.18 21.78 -36.09
N ALA A 36 -5.66 22.72 -35.29
CA ALA A 36 -5.66 24.14 -35.66
C ALA A 36 -4.23 24.68 -35.82
N SER A 37 -3.33 24.30 -34.92
CA SER A 37 -1.93 24.72 -34.94
C SER A 37 -1.20 24.14 -36.15
N LEU A 38 -1.36 22.84 -36.44
CA LEU A 38 -0.69 22.16 -37.56
C LEU A 38 -1.21 22.59 -38.94
N ASN A 39 -2.43 23.13 -39.00
CA ASN A 39 -3.01 23.68 -40.23
C ASN A 39 -2.75 25.19 -40.41
N ASP A 40 -2.00 25.83 -39.50
CA ASP A 40 -1.68 27.26 -39.60
C ASP A 40 -0.79 27.54 -40.84
N PRO A 41 -1.25 28.37 -41.80
CA PRO A 41 -0.48 28.71 -42.99
C PRO A 41 0.85 29.43 -42.72
N SER A 42 1.05 29.98 -41.51
CA SER A 42 2.28 30.67 -41.10
C SER A 42 3.44 29.71 -40.75
N LEU A 43 3.16 28.41 -40.61
CA LEU A 43 4.18 27.40 -40.35
C LEU A 43 5.10 27.21 -41.56
N LYS A 44 6.42 27.34 -41.33
CA LYS A 44 7.45 27.20 -42.37
C LYS A 44 7.63 25.77 -42.90
N LYS A 45 7.11 24.77 -42.20
CA LYS A 45 7.20 23.35 -42.56
C LYS A 45 5.80 22.79 -42.70
N ASP A 46 5.60 21.96 -43.72
CA ASP A 46 4.40 21.14 -43.80
C ASP A 46 4.47 20.08 -42.69
N CYS A 47 3.51 20.14 -41.77
CA CYS A 47 3.42 19.27 -40.61
C CYS A 47 2.08 18.52 -40.58
N ARG A 48 1.34 18.49 -41.70
CA ARG A 48 0.03 17.82 -41.79
C ARG A 48 0.12 16.31 -41.56
N ASN A 49 1.27 15.71 -41.87
CA ASN A 49 1.56 14.31 -41.64
C ASN A 49 1.80 13.95 -40.16
N LEU A 50 1.84 14.93 -39.26
CA LEU A 50 1.96 14.71 -37.80
C LEU A 50 0.60 14.60 -37.11
N VAL A 51 -0.49 14.83 -37.85
CA VAL A 51 -1.85 14.68 -37.37
C VAL A 51 -2.19 13.20 -37.39
N LEU A 52 -2.68 12.67 -36.25
CA LEU A 52 -3.15 11.29 -36.19
C LEU A 52 -4.35 11.09 -37.12
N GLU A 53 -4.39 9.95 -37.80
CA GLU A 53 -5.54 9.53 -38.59
C GLU A 53 -6.68 9.02 -37.69
N GLY A 54 -7.91 8.93 -38.24
CA GLY A 54 -9.07 8.52 -37.44
C GLY A 54 -8.95 7.12 -36.82
N THR A 55 -8.26 6.20 -37.50
CA THR A 55 -7.92 4.87 -36.98
C THR A 55 -6.89 4.94 -35.84
N GLU A 56 -5.91 5.83 -35.95
CA GLU A 56 -4.88 6.04 -34.92
C GLU A 56 -5.46 6.69 -33.66
N TYR A 57 -6.37 7.66 -33.80
CA TYR A 57 -7.12 8.21 -32.67
C TYR A 57 -7.97 7.16 -31.97
N SER A 58 -8.67 6.31 -32.73
CA SER A 58 -9.48 5.24 -32.16
C SER A 58 -8.61 4.26 -31.35
N LEU A 59 -7.45 3.89 -31.87
CA LEU A 59 -6.48 3.07 -31.15
C LEU A 59 -5.93 3.78 -29.90
N ALA A 60 -5.62 5.07 -29.99
CA ALA A 60 -5.14 5.86 -28.86
C ALA A 60 -6.18 5.92 -27.73
N GLU A 61 -7.45 6.15 -28.05
CA GLU A 61 -8.55 6.14 -27.08
C GLU A 61 -8.70 4.78 -26.40
N ASP A 62 -8.61 3.68 -27.16
CA ASP A 62 -8.68 2.33 -26.60
C ASP A 62 -7.47 2.00 -25.72
N LEU A 63 -6.27 2.44 -26.11
CA LEU A 63 -5.07 2.33 -25.30
C LEU A 63 -5.19 3.12 -24.00
N ILE A 64 -5.74 4.34 -24.04
CA ILE A 64 -5.98 5.15 -22.83
C ILE A 64 -6.95 4.42 -21.89
N LYS A 65 -8.06 3.87 -22.39
CA LYS A 65 -9.00 3.08 -21.56
C LYS A 65 -8.32 1.87 -20.92
N LEU A 66 -7.51 1.14 -21.68
CA LEU A 66 -6.78 -0.04 -21.20
C LEU A 66 -5.73 0.33 -20.14
N LEU A 67 -4.84 1.26 -20.48
CA LEU A 67 -3.68 1.64 -19.68
C LEU A 67 -4.03 2.52 -18.48
N GLY A 68 -5.19 3.21 -18.49
CA GLY A 68 -5.65 4.03 -17.37
C GLY A 68 -5.76 3.22 -16.08
N VAL A 69 -6.37 2.02 -16.17
CA VAL A 69 -6.46 1.09 -15.02
C VAL A 69 -5.08 0.62 -14.56
N MET A 70 -4.17 0.37 -15.51
CA MET A 70 -2.78 -0.01 -15.18
C MET A 70 -2.04 1.12 -14.46
N LYS A 71 -2.30 2.38 -14.85
CA LYS A 71 -1.66 3.56 -14.29
C LYS A 71 -2.14 3.78 -12.87
N GLU A 72 -3.45 3.70 -12.64
CA GLU A 72 -4.04 3.75 -11.29
C GLU A 72 -3.47 2.65 -10.39
N ALA A 73 -3.41 1.41 -10.88
CA ALA A 73 -2.81 0.29 -10.15
C ALA A 73 -1.36 0.58 -9.77
N THR A 74 -0.57 1.09 -10.71
CA THR A 74 0.85 1.44 -10.50
C THR A 74 1.02 2.55 -9.48
N LEU A 75 0.18 3.58 -9.52
CA LEU A 75 0.20 4.68 -8.56
C LEU A 75 -0.16 4.21 -7.15
N MET A 76 -1.15 3.32 -7.02
CA MET A 76 -1.54 2.74 -5.72
C MET A 76 -0.39 1.97 -5.07
N VAL A 77 0.28 1.07 -5.81
CA VAL A 77 1.39 0.28 -5.25
C VAL A 77 2.69 1.07 -5.09
N SER A 78 2.81 2.20 -5.79
CA SER A 78 3.98 3.10 -5.70
C SER A 78 3.81 4.20 -4.65
N SER A 79 2.74 4.17 -3.85
CA SER A 79 2.59 5.08 -2.73
C SER A 79 3.58 4.75 -1.61
N ALA A 80 4.10 5.80 -0.96
CA ALA A 80 4.99 5.67 0.20
C ALA A 80 4.29 6.01 1.52
N THR A 81 3.03 6.49 1.48
CA THR A 81 2.30 6.97 2.66
C THR A 81 1.35 5.93 3.24
N ASN A 82 0.95 4.94 2.43
CA ASN A 82 0.03 3.89 2.81
C ASN A 82 0.67 2.52 2.57
N PRO A 83 0.30 1.49 3.35
CA PRO A 83 0.72 0.12 3.09
C PRO A 83 0.40 -0.30 1.65
N SER A 84 1.41 -0.71 0.91
CA SER A 84 1.27 -1.05 -0.52
C SER A 84 1.33 -2.55 -0.78
N ILE A 85 2.06 -3.32 0.02
CA ILE A 85 2.22 -4.77 -0.21
C ILE A 85 0.89 -5.54 -0.07
N CYS A 86 0.01 -5.10 0.84
CA CYS A 86 -1.33 -5.66 0.99
C CYS A 86 -2.23 -5.41 -0.23
N LEU A 87 -1.87 -4.46 -1.10
CA LEU A 87 -2.63 -4.15 -2.31
C LEU A 87 -2.23 -5.01 -3.50
N ILE A 88 -1.08 -5.70 -3.45
CA ILE A 88 -0.56 -6.44 -4.60
C ILE A 88 -1.53 -7.53 -5.04
N LEU A 89 -2.00 -8.37 -4.13
CA LEU A 89 -2.92 -9.44 -4.47
C LEU A 89 -4.27 -8.94 -5.05
N PRO A 90 -5.01 -8.02 -4.38
CA PRO A 90 -6.26 -7.51 -4.95
C PRO A 90 -6.07 -6.77 -6.27
N ILE A 91 -4.95 -6.04 -6.45
CA ILE A 91 -4.63 -5.38 -7.72
C ILE A 91 -4.34 -6.40 -8.80
N LEU A 92 -3.49 -7.40 -8.55
CA LEU A 92 -3.16 -8.43 -9.54
C LEU A 92 -4.42 -9.14 -10.03
N THR A 93 -5.34 -9.51 -9.13
CA THR A 93 -6.60 -10.15 -9.52
C THR A 93 -7.46 -9.22 -10.38
N LYS A 94 -7.60 -7.94 -9.99
CA LYS A 94 -8.36 -6.96 -10.79
C LYS A 94 -7.74 -6.72 -12.16
N LEU A 95 -6.41 -6.64 -12.25
CA LEU A 95 -5.70 -6.49 -13.52
C LEU A 95 -5.91 -7.71 -14.42
N LYS A 96 -5.85 -8.93 -13.87
CA LYS A 96 -6.13 -10.15 -14.65
C LYS A 96 -7.55 -10.19 -15.21
N ILE A 97 -8.53 -9.66 -14.48
CA ILE A 97 -9.92 -9.54 -14.94
C ILE A 97 -10.02 -8.47 -16.05
N HIS A 98 -9.41 -7.30 -15.83
CA HIS A 98 -9.40 -6.19 -16.81
C HIS A 98 -8.71 -6.56 -18.13
N LEU A 99 -7.68 -7.41 -18.05
CA LEU A 99 -6.90 -7.86 -19.21
C LEU A 99 -7.50 -9.07 -19.93
N GLN A 100 -8.67 -9.58 -19.53
CA GLN A 100 -9.36 -10.58 -20.34
C GLN A 100 -9.79 -9.95 -21.66
N PRO A 101 -9.44 -10.53 -22.82
CA PRO A 101 -9.94 -10.07 -24.11
C PRO A 101 -11.47 -10.17 -24.14
N CYS A 102 -12.15 -9.12 -24.59
CA CYS A 102 -13.59 -9.11 -24.81
C CYS A 102 -13.93 -8.95 -26.29
N ASP A 103 -15.14 -9.31 -26.69
CA ASP A 103 -15.54 -9.28 -28.11
C ASP A 103 -15.50 -7.87 -28.71
N GLU A 104 -15.80 -6.86 -27.90
CA GLU A 104 -15.76 -5.43 -28.23
C GLU A 104 -14.34 -4.87 -28.46
N ASP A 105 -13.29 -5.58 -28.03
CA ASP A 105 -11.92 -5.11 -28.24
C ASP A 105 -11.51 -5.21 -29.71
N SER A 106 -10.80 -4.18 -30.20
CA SER A 106 -10.11 -4.25 -31.49
C SER A 106 -9.02 -5.33 -31.48
N THR A 107 -8.65 -5.84 -32.66
CA THR A 107 -7.65 -6.91 -32.79
C THR A 107 -6.34 -6.56 -32.09
N SER A 108 -5.88 -5.31 -32.26
CA SER A 108 -4.66 -4.80 -31.61
C SER A 108 -4.77 -4.84 -30.08
N ILE A 109 -5.90 -4.42 -29.53
CA ILE A 109 -6.14 -4.40 -28.08
C ILE A 109 -6.23 -5.82 -27.52
N LYS A 110 -6.88 -6.76 -28.23
CA LYS A 110 -6.90 -8.19 -27.86
C LYS A 110 -5.48 -8.74 -27.74
N THR A 111 -4.61 -8.45 -28.71
CA THR A 111 -3.20 -8.88 -28.69
C THR A 111 -2.43 -8.28 -27.51
N ILE A 112 -2.59 -6.97 -27.25
CA ILE A 112 -1.92 -6.29 -26.14
C ILE A 112 -2.40 -6.86 -24.79
N LYS A 113 -3.71 -6.99 -24.60
CA LYS A 113 -4.32 -7.59 -23.40
C LYS A 113 -3.78 -9.00 -23.15
N GLN A 114 -3.77 -9.85 -24.16
CA GLN A 114 -3.26 -11.22 -24.05
C GLN A 114 -1.78 -11.24 -23.64
N SER A 115 -0.94 -10.43 -24.29
CA SER A 115 0.49 -10.35 -23.98
C SER A 115 0.75 -9.89 -22.53
N MET A 116 0.00 -8.88 -22.07
CA MET A 116 0.09 -8.41 -20.67
C MET A 116 -0.41 -9.47 -19.69
N LEU A 117 -1.51 -10.15 -20.01
CA LEU A 117 -2.09 -11.20 -19.19
C LEU A 117 -1.12 -12.39 -19.03
N ASP A 118 -0.49 -12.83 -20.12
CA ASP A 118 0.51 -13.91 -20.11
C ASP A 118 1.73 -13.52 -19.27
N ASN A 119 2.17 -12.26 -19.35
CA ASN A 119 3.27 -11.76 -18.51
C ASN A 119 2.91 -11.79 -17.02
N LEU A 120 1.72 -11.30 -16.65
CA LEU A 120 1.26 -11.33 -15.25
C LEU A 120 1.05 -12.76 -14.74
N ASN A 121 0.61 -13.66 -15.60
CA ASN A 121 0.44 -15.08 -15.27
C ASN A 121 1.76 -15.81 -15.09
N THR A 122 2.89 -15.29 -15.56
CA THR A 122 4.19 -15.96 -15.38
C THR A 122 5.02 -15.35 -14.24
N ARG A 123 4.93 -14.02 -14.03
CA ARG A 123 5.77 -13.28 -13.08
C ARG A 123 5.55 -13.62 -11.60
N TYR A 124 4.32 -13.86 -11.18
CA TYR A 124 3.94 -13.97 -9.75
C TYR A 124 3.55 -15.39 -9.31
N GLN A 125 4.21 -16.40 -9.88
CA GLN A 125 3.88 -17.82 -9.65
C GLN A 125 4.58 -18.47 -8.46
N ARG A 126 5.55 -17.79 -7.84
CA ARG A 126 6.30 -18.35 -6.70
C ARG A 126 5.37 -18.54 -5.49
N PRO A 127 5.14 -19.77 -5.00
CA PRO A 127 4.18 -20.04 -3.92
C PRO A 127 4.48 -19.26 -2.64
N GLU A 128 5.76 -19.14 -2.28
CA GLU A 128 6.19 -18.42 -1.07
C GLU A 128 5.83 -16.93 -1.14
N LEU A 129 6.01 -16.33 -2.32
CA LEU A 129 5.67 -14.93 -2.56
C LEU A 129 4.15 -14.72 -2.52
N ARG A 130 3.38 -15.64 -3.12
CA ARG A 130 1.91 -15.59 -3.09
C ARG A 130 1.37 -15.70 -1.67
N GLN A 131 1.93 -16.59 -0.85
CA GLN A 131 1.57 -16.71 0.56
C GLN A 131 1.85 -15.41 1.33
N ILE A 132 2.99 -14.75 1.09
CA ILE A 132 3.28 -13.44 1.69
C ILE A 132 2.23 -12.40 1.29
N PHE A 133 1.84 -12.36 0.01
CA PHE A 133 0.79 -11.44 -0.44
C PHE A 133 -0.57 -11.73 0.20
N VAL A 134 -0.92 -13.00 0.38
CA VAL A 134 -2.14 -13.39 1.12
C VAL A 134 -2.06 -12.92 2.56
N VAL A 135 -0.96 -13.20 3.27
CA VAL A 135 -0.79 -12.77 4.67
C VAL A 135 -0.84 -11.25 4.77
N ALA A 136 -0.14 -10.51 3.90
CA ALA A 136 -0.19 -9.06 3.88
C ALA A 136 -1.61 -8.52 3.64
N SER A 137 -2.36 -9.15 2.73
CA SER A 137 -3.75 -8.78 2.44
C SER A 137 -4.69 -9.08 3.62
N LEU A 138 -4.47 -10.19 4.33
CA LEU A 138 -5.21 -10.53 5.56
C LEU A 138 -4.96 -9.52 6.69
N GLN A 139 -3.75 -8.97 6.76
CA GLN A 139 -3.39 -7.90 7.72
C GLN A 139 -4.08 -6.57 7.39
N ASP A 140 -4.57 -6.38 6.17
CA ASP A 140 -5.40 -5.23 5.83
C ASP A 140 -6.88 -5.56 6.01
N LEU A 141 -7.46 -5.06 7.10
CA LEU A 141 -8.85 -5.34 7.46
C LEU A 141 -9.87 -4.82 6.42
N LYS A 142 -9.44 -3.95 5.48
CA LYS A 142 -10.28 -3.52 4.34
C LYS A 142 -10.47 -4.62 3.29
N TYR A 143 -9.53 -5.55 3.16
CA TYR A 143 -9.52 -6.62 2.14
C TYR A 143 -9.80 -8.01 2.71
N ARG A 144 -10.15 -8.07 3.99
CA ARG A 144 -10.41 -9.28 4.78
C ARG A 144 -11.27 -10.36 4.15
N ASN A 145 -12.27 -10.00 3.35
CA ASN A 145 -13.15 -10.98 2.71
C ASN A 145 -12.45 -11.75 1.58
N MET A 146 -11.23 -11.36 1.17
CA MET A 146 -10.35 -12.05 0.22
C MET A 146 -11.06 -12.57 -1.04
N ARG A 147 -12.11 -11.86 -1.52
CA ARG A 147 -12.95 -12.26 -2.67
C ARG A 147 -12.18 -12.31 -4.01
N PHE A 148 -10.89 -12.06 -3.96
CA PHE A 148 -9.96 -11.98 -5.08
C PHE A 148 -8.91 -13.09 -5.06
N ALA A 149 -8.94 -13.99 -4.07
CA ALA A 149 -8.00 -15.11 -3.94
C ALA A 149 -8.76 -16.45 -3.90
N GLU A 150 -8.10 -17.52 -4.32
CA GLU A 150 -8.67 -18.87 -4.27
C GLU A 150 -8.72 -19.39 -2.84
N LEU A 151 -9.68 -20.29 -2.55
CA LEU A 151 -9.86 -20.84 -1.20
C LEU A 151 -8.61 -21.53 -0.67
N GLN A 152 -7.88 -22.25 -1.53
CA GLN A 152 -6.65 -22.94 -1.15
C GLN A 152 -5.55 -21.94 -0.78
N GLU A 153 -5.36 -20.87 -1.56
CA GLU A 153 -4.36 -19.85 -1.28
C GLU A 153 -4.65 -19.10 0.02
N ILE A 154 -5.92 -18.85 0.30
CA ILE A 154 -6.36 -18.24 1.55
C ILE A 154 -6.01 -19.15 2.73
N GLU A 155 -6.23 -20.45 2.61
CA GLU A 155 -5.95 -21.40 3.68
C GLU A 155 -4.44 -21.56 3.92
N ASP A 156 -3.64 -21.64 2.86
CA ASP A 156 -2.18 -21.65 2.94
C ASP A 156 -1.65 -20.38 3.62
N GLY A 157 -2.23 -19.22 3.29
CA GLY A 157 -1.90 -17.95 3.94
C GLY A 157 -2.28 -17.89 5.41
N LYS A 158 -3.44 -18.43 5.81
CA LYS A 158 -3.82 -18.55 7.23
C LYS A 158 -2.88 -19.48 7.99
N HIS A 159 -2.49 -20.60 7.39
CA HIS A 159 -1.52 -21.51 7.98
C HIS A 159 -0.16 -20.81 8.19
N LEU A 160 0.31 -20.04 7.19
CA LEU A 160 1.52 -19.24 7.32
C LEU A 160 1.39 -18.17 8.42
N LEU A 161 0.27 -17.44 8.48
CA LEU A 161 0.02 -16.46 9.53
C LEU A 161 0.09 -17.10 10.93
N LYS A 162 -0.55 -18.26 11.11
CA LYS A 162 -0.51 -19.03 12.35
C LYS A 162 0.91 -19.48 12.71
N LYS A 163 1.69 -19.91 11.73
CA LYS A 163 3.11 -20.24 11.91
C LYS A 163 3.91 -19.02 12.39
N LEU A 164 3.77 -17.87 11.73
CA LEU A 164 4.46 -16.63 12.10
C LEU A 164 4.10 -16.15 13.51
N VAL A 165 2.82 -16.24 13.90
CA VAL A 165 2.39 -15.89 15.27
C VAL A 165 3.01 -16.85 16.30
N ARG A 166 3.02 -18.15 16.02
CA ARG A 166 3.64 -19.15 16.89
C ARG A 166 5.13 -18.89 17.07
N ASP A 167 5.83 -18.55 15.99
CA ASP A 167 7.27 -18.27 16.03
C ASP A 167 7.55 -17.01 16.88
N LEU A 168 6.72 -15.96 16.77
CA LEU A 168 6.82 -14.79 17.65
C LEU A 168 6.58 -15.12 19.14
N ILE A 169 5.69 -16.06 19.47
CA ILE A 169 5.47 -16.47 20.86
C ILE A 169 6.72 -17.15 21.43
N LYS A 170 7.39 -17.98 20.63
CA LYS A 170 8.64 -18.65 21.03
C LYS A 170 9.80 -17.68 21.21
N ASP A 171 9.86 -16.64 20.39
CA ASP A 171 10.90 -15.61 20.45
C ASP A 171 10.66 -14.59 21.56
N THR A 172 9.43 -14.53 22.11
CA THR A 172 9.04 -13.57 23.16
C THR A 172 8.68 -14.23 24.51
N PRO A 173 9.51 -15.10 25.15
CA PRO A 173 9.19 -15.56 26.50
C PRO A 173 9.41 -14.48 27.57
N ASN A 174 10.23 -13.44 27.31
CA ASN A 174 10.70 -12.57 28.41
C ASN A 174 11.10 -11.11 28.06
N SER A 175 10.58 -10.50 26.99
CA SER A 175 10.79 -9.05 26.79
C SER A 175 9.81 -8.45 25.77
N CYS A 176 8.64 -8.01 26.25
CA CYS A 176 7.86 -6.93 25.65
C CYS A 176 6.75 -6.50 26.63
N ALA A 177 7.13 -6.06 27.83
CA ALA A 177 6.33 -5.05 28.50
C ALA A 177 6.55 -3.75 27.70
N LEU A 178 5.47 -3.14 27.24
CA LEU A 178 5.49 -1.81 26.65
C LEU A 178 6.17 -0.87 27.65
N VAL A 179 7.39 -0.44 27.36
CA VAL A 179 8.02 0.66 28.08
C VAL A 179 7.25 1.92 27.68
N THR A 180 6.26 2.28 28.48
CA THR A 180 5.78 3.65 28.57
C THR A 180 6.90 4.44 29.24
N THR A 181 7.78 5.03 28.42
CA THR A 181 8.67 6.09 28.89
C THR A 181 7.82 7.32 29.20
N GLU A 182 7.42 7.47 30.45
CA GLU A 182 7.05 8.77 30.98
C GLU A 182 8.33 9.56 31.22
N THR A 183 8.44 10.69 30.54
CA THR A 183 9.42 11.75 30.79
C THR A 183 8.69 12.85 31.56
N GLY A 184 9.28 13.34 32.66
CA GLY A 184 8.77 14.53 33.37
C GLY A 184 9.12 14.60 34.85
N ASP A 185 10.25 15.24 35.11
CA ASP A 185 10.82 15.93 36.28
C ASP A 185 10.02 16.23 37.57
N GLU A 186 10.83 16.41 38.62
CA GLU A 186 10.64 16.71 40.04
C GLU A 186 9.75 17.94 40.36
N ASP A 187 8.94 17.86 41.44
CA ASP A 187 8.82 18.92 42.47
C ASP A 187 8.14 18.41 43.76
N ASP A 188 8.46 19.07 44.87
CA ASP A 188 8.37 18.70 46.28
C ASP A 188 7.09 19.21 47.00
N GLY A 189 6.63 18.48 48.03
CA GLY A 189 5.88 19.03 49.19
C GLY A 189 4.33 19.10 49.21
N PRO A 190 3.67 19.05 50.40
CA PRO A 190 2.43 18.28 50.63
C PRO A 190 1.19 19.10 51.10
N THR A 191 0.00 18.47 51.23
CA THR A 191 -0.93 18.47 52.42
C THR A 191 -2.42 18.14 52.09
N VAL A 192 -2.91 17.02 52.67
CA VAL A 192 -4.23 16.66 53.26
C VAL A 192 -5.57 17.28 52.77
N SER A 193 -6.54 16.42 52.40
CA SER A 193 -7.95 16.51 52.86
C SER A 193 -8.70 15.16 52.81
N LYS A 194 -9.68 14.99 53.71
CA LYS A 194 -10.29 13.73 54.21
C LYS A 194 -11.60 13.33 53.47
N ARG A 195 -11.78 12.00 53.25
CA ARG A 195 -12.96 11.05 53.32
C ARG A 195 -14.43 11.55 53.24
N PRO A 196 -15.44 10.72 52.83
CA PRO A 196 -15.71 9.32 53.24
C PRO A 196 -16.09 8.33 52.10
N LYS A 197 -15.78 7.02 52.13
CA LYS A 197 -16.40 5.84 52.82
C LYS A 197 -17.94 5.70 52.67
N ASN A 198 -18.37 4.80 51.77
CA ASN A 198 -19.59 3.98 51.81
C ASN A 198 -19.15 2.57 51.35
N GLU A 199 -19.02 1.61 52.25
CA GLU A 199 -20.04 0.61 52.64
C GLU A 199 -20.35 -0.40 51.53
N ASP A 200 -19.50 -1.43 51.52
CA ASP A 200 -19.69 -2.83 51.15
C ASP A 200 -21.13 -3.26 50.83
N SER A 201 -21.39 -3.52 49.55
CA SER A 201 -22.49 -4.40 49.16
C SER A 201 -22.06 -5.85 49.42
N ARG A 202 -22.51 -6.42 50.53
CA ARG A 202 -22.34 -7.83 50.96
C ARG A 202 -22.93 -8.89 50.02
N LEU A 203 -23.18 -8.52 48.76
CA LEU A 203 -23.67 -9.38 47.68
C LEU A 203 -22.58 -9.72 46.66
N SER A 204 -21.44 -9.01 46.65
CA SER A 204 -20.32 -9.34 45.75
C SER A 204 -19.53 -10.57 46.20
N GLU A 205 -19.50 -10.86 47.50
CA GLU A 205 -18.79 -12.01 48.09
C GLU A 205 -19.58 -13.33 48.03
N LEU A 206 -20.86 -13.29 47.62
CA LEU A 206 -21.76 -14.47 47.52
C LEU A 206 -22.01 -14.92 46.07
N LEU A 207 -21.40 -14.26 45.09
CA LEU A 207 -21.49 -14.62 43.67
C LEU A 207 -20.18 -15.20 43.12
N ASP A 208 -19.18 -15.41 43.97
CA ASP A 208 -17.93 -16.12 43.65
C ASP A 208 -18.07 -17.65 43.78
N ASP A 209 -19.25 -18.18 43.47
CA ASP A 209 -19.45 -19.61 43.19
C ASP A 209 -19.37 -19.82 41.67
N ASP A 210 -18.15 -19.83 41.15
CA ASP A 210 -17.82 -20.71 40.03
C ASP A 210 -16.40 -21.23 40.22
N GLU A 211 -16.32 -22.43 40.78
CA GLU A 211 -15.18 -23.34 40.65
C GLU A 211 -14.90 -23.58 39.16
N LEU A 212 -14.13 -22.70 38.55
CA LEU A 212 -13.21 -23.08 37.49
C LEU A 212 -11.82 -22.84 38.01
N ALA A 213 -11.28 -23.91 38.58
CA ALA A 213 -9.87 -24.10 38.85
C ALA A 213 -9.01 -23.28 37.90
N ASN A 214 -8.13 -22.46 38.48
CA ASN A 214 -6.90 -21.99 37.86
C ASN A 214 -6.12 -23.21 37.36
N ASP A 215 -6.46 -23.70 36.18
CA ASP A 215 -5.51 -24.35 35.29
C ASP A 215 -4.68 -23.23 34.65
N THR A 216 -3.76 -22.67 35.43
CA THR A 216 -2.56 -22.03 34.87
C THR A 216 -1.65 -23.13 34.32
N GLY A 217 -2.20 -24.01 33.47
CA GLY A 217 -1.44 -24.76 32.52
C GLY A 217 -0.89 -23.74 31.55
N SER A 218 0.44 -23.60 31.51
CA SER A 218 1.13 -22.86 30.47
C SER A 218 0.60 -23.32 29.11
N MET A 219 -0.33 -22.57 28.53
CA MET A 219 -0.97 -22.94 27.27
C MET A 219 0.13 -23.11 26.23
N SER A 220 0.08 -24.21 25.48
CA SER A 220 1.10 -24.46 24.48
C SER A 220 1.19 -23.25 23.51
N PRO A 221 2.39 -22.83 23.07
CA PRO A 221 2.53 -21.72 22.12
C PRO A 221 1.68 -21.89 20.85
N SER A 222 1.38 -23.14 20.48
CA SER A 222 0.50 -23.46 19.36
C SER A 222 -0.97 -23.14 19.64
N THR A 223 -1.46 -23.41 20.86
CA THR A 223 -2.84 -23.14 21.24
C THR A 223 -3.10 -21.65 21.40
N GLU A 224 -2.15 -20.92 21.99
CA GLU A 224 -2.23 -19.47 22.11
C GLU A 224 -2.24 -18.78 20.74
N ALA A 225 -1.31 -19.17 19.84
CA ALA A 225 -1.30 -18.67 18.46
C ALA A 225 -2.62 -18.95 17.72
N SER A 226 -3.19 -20.13 17.91
CA SER A 226 -4.46 -20.51 17.29
C SER A 226 -5.61 -19.61 17.75
N LYS A 227 -5.67 -19.31 19.06
CA LYS A 227 -6.71 -18.47 19.66
C LYS A 227 -6.62 -17.03 19.16
N GLU A 228 -5.42 -16.45 19.15
CA GLU A 228 -5.22 -15.08 18.68
C GLU A 228 -5.56 -14.94 17.19
N VAL A 229 -5.10 -15.87 16.35
CA VAL A 229 -5.41 -15.87 14.91
C VAL A 229 -6.91 -16.07 14.66
N PHE A 230 -7.56 -16.99 15.37
CA PHE A 230 -9.00 -17.24 15.22
C PHE A 230 -9.82 -15.98 15.56
N ASN A 231 -9.54 -15.36 16.70
CA ASN A 231 -10.19 -14.11 17.10
C ASN A 231 -9.91 -13.00 16.08
N PHE A 232 -8.66 -12.88 15.63
CA PHE A 232 -8.28 -11.88 14.64
C PHE A 232 -9.05 -12.07 13.34
N LEU A 233 -9.20 -13.29 12.83
CA LEU A 233 -9.89 -13.56 11.56
C LEU A 233 -11.41 -13.30 11.63
N ASN A 234 -12.00 -13.35 12.82
CA ASN A 234 -13.43 -13.07 13.04
C ASN A 234 -13.77 -11.58 13.18
N GLU A 235 -12.78 -10.68 13.25
CA GLU A 235 -13.06 -9.24 13.28
C GLU A 235 -13.79 -8.75 12.01
N PRO A 236 -14.67 -7.75 12.12
CA PRO A 236 -15.39 -7.21 10.97
C PRO A 236 -14.45 -6.45 10.01
N ARG A 237 -14.88 -6.35 8.76
CA ARG A 237 -14.21 -5.55 7.73
C ARG A 237 -14.25 -4.06 8.08
N LEU A 238 -13.12 -3.37 7.95
CA LEU A 238 -13.06 -1.91 8.07
C LEU A 238 -13.59 -1.23 6.80
N LYS A 239 -14.41 -0.18 6.97
CA LYS A 239 -14.94 0.64 5.87
C LYS A 239 -14.10 1.89 5.62
N ASN A 240 -13.99 2.76 6.63
CA ASN A 240 -13.42 4.11 6.46
C ASN A 240 -12.15 4.38 7.28
N GLN A 241 -11.64 3.39 8.02
CA GLN A 241 -10.46 3.55 8.89
C GLN A 241 -9.22 2.93 8.26
N SER A 242 -8.04 3.49 8.53
CA SER A 242 -6.75 2.87 8.21
C SER A 242 -6.52 1.63 9.07
N SER A 243 -6.05 0.54 8.44
CA SER A 243 -5.69 -0.69 9.16
C SER A 243 -4.58 -0.44 10.19
N LEU A 244 -3.66 0.50 9.93
CA LEU A 244 -2.62 0.88 10.89
C LEU A 244 -3.18 1.53 12.16
N ASP A 245 -4.18 2.39 12.04
CA ASP A 245 -4.81 3.03 13.21
C ASP A 245 -5.64 2.03 14.01
N TRP A 246 -6.23 1.04 13.34
CA TRP A 246 -6.88 -0.07 14.03
C TRP A 246 -5.90 -0.89 14.87
N TYR A 247 -4.68 -1.16 14.37
CA TYR A 247 -3.64 -1.85 15.15
C TYR A 247 -3.11 -1.01 16.31
N LYS A 248 -3.10 0.33 16.21
CA LYS A 248 -2.76 1.19 17.36
C LYS A 248 -3.75 1.03 18.51
N LEU A 249 -5.04 0.94 18.19
CA LEU A 249 -6.11 0.81 19.19
C LEU A 249 -6.24 -0.61 19.74
N ASN A 250 -6.10 -1.62 18.88
CA ASN A 250 -6.32 -3.03 19.22
C ASN A 250 -5.02 -3.80 19.50
N GLY A 251 -3.89 -3.10 19.60
CA GLY A 251 -2.57 -3.68 19.80
C GLY A 251 -2.46 -4.55 21.06
N ALA A 252 -3.10 -4.13 22.15
CA ALA A 252 -3.14 -4.89 23.39
C ALA A 252 -3.97 -6.17 23.27
N ARG A 253 -5.01 -6.18 22.43
CA ARG A 253 -5.87 -7.36 22.19
C ARG A 253 -5.22 -8.37 21.25
N PHE A 254 -4.40 -7.89 20.31
CA PHE A 254 -3.69 -8.70 19.33
C PHE A 254 -2.20 -8.38 19.29
N PRO A 255 -1.44 -8.73 20.35
CA PRO A 255 -0.06 -8.31 20.50
C PRO A 255 0.85 -8.85 19.39
N ARG A 256 0.70 -10.12 19.01
CA ARG A 256 1.59 -10.77 18.02
C ARG A 256 1.17 -10.39 16.60
N ILE A 257 -0.12 -10.38 16.32
CA ILE A 257 -0.64 -9.93 15.02
C ILE A 257 -0.25 -8.48 14.76
N SER A 258 -0.31 -7.60 15.76
CA SER A 258 0.07 -6.18 15.59
C SER A 258 1.55 -6.01 15.27
N VAL A 259 2.43 -6.84 15.87
CA VAL A 259 3.85 -6.88 15.51
C VAL A 259 4.05 -7.34 14.06
N LEU A 260 3.34 -8.40 13.63
CA LEU A 260 3.40 -8.87 12.24
C LEU A 260 2.86 -7.83 11.26
N ALA A 261 1.74 -7.20 11.59
CA ALA A 261 1.13 -6.15 10.78
C ALA A 261 2.10 -4.99 10.58
N LYS A 262 2.77 -4.52 11.64
CA LYS A 262 3.80 -3.47 11.53
C LYS A 262 4.93 -3.88 10.60
N LYS A 263 5.47 -5.11 10.75
CA LYS A 263 6.58 -5.62 9.92
C LYS A 263 6.19 -5.81 8.45
N LEU A 264 4.99 -6.32 8.18
CA LEU A 264 4.54 -6.62 6.82
C LEU A 264 4.04 -5.37 6.11
N LEU A 265 3.15 -4.59 6.74
CA LEU A 265 2.53 -3.42 6.11
C LEU A 265 3.53 -2.27 5.89
N SER A 266 4.70 -2.29 6.54
CA SER A 266 5.80 -1.35 6.26
C SER A 266 6.61 -1.70 5.02
N VAL A 267 6.43 -2.89 4.43
CA VAL A 267 7.19 -3.29 3.24
C VAL A 267 6.60 -2.56 2.01
N PRO A 268 7.40 -1.71 1.32
CA PRO A 268 6.95 -1.11 0.07
C PRO A 268 6.83 -2.18 -1.01
N ALA A 269 5.82 -2.05 -1.86
CA ALA A 269 5.56 -3.03 -2.91
C ALA A 269 6.48 -2.83 -4.13
N THR A 270 7.03 -1.63 -4.29
CA THR A 270 7.89 -1.25 -5.41
C THR A 270 9.13 -0.50 -4.93
N SER A 271 10.15 -0.40 -5.79
CA SER A 271 11.33 0.44 -5.58
C SER A 271 11.08 1.93 -5.82
N VAL A 272 9.89 2.31 -6.31
CA VAL A 272 9.57 3.69 -6.72
C VAL A 272 9.78 4.72 -5.60
N PRO A 273 9.41 4.45 -4.32
CA PRO A 273 9.73 5.39 -3.23
C PRO A 273 11.23 5.68 -3.10
N SER A 274 12.07 4.65 -3.24
CA SER A 274 13.53 4.78 -3.21
C SER A 274 14.04 5.52 -4.45
N GLU A 275 13.52 5.21 -5.64
CA GLU A 275 13.85 5.92 -6.88
C GLU A 275 13.54 7.42 -6.77
N ARG A 276 12.41 7.81 -6.17
CA ARG A 276 12.12 9.24 -5.92
C ARG A 276 13.15 9.90 -5.00
N VAL A 277 13.70 9.16 -4.03
CA VAL A 277 14.79 9.64 -3.18
C VAL A 277 16.04 9.86 -4.03
N PHE A 278 16.39 8.92 -4.91
CA PHE A 278 17.54 9.03 -5.82
C PHE A 278 17.37 10.13 -6.87
N SER A 279 16.18 10.33 -7.44
CA SER A 279 15.91 11.45 -8.33
C SER A 279 16.07 12.79 -7.61
N THR A 280 15.65 12.86 -6.34
CA THR A 280 15.90 14.05 -5.50
C THR A 280 17.39 14.24 -5.23
N ALA A 281 18.12 13.14 -4.97
CA ALA A 281 19.57 13.15 -4.78
C ALA A 281 20.32 13.65 -6.03
N GLY A 282 19.83 13.35 -7.23
CA GLY A 282 20.38 13.88 -8.48
C GLY A 282 20.31 15.41 -8.59
N PHE A 283 19.36 16.06 -7.90
CA PHE A 283 19.35 17.54 -7.79
C PHE A 283 20.33 18.07 -6.74
N ILE A 284 20.62 17.29 -5.70
CA ILE A 284 21.58 17.63 -4.64
C ILE A 284 23.02 17.49 -5.20
N VAL A 285 23.28 16.39 -5.89
CA VAL A 285 24.54 16.09 -6.59
C VAL A 285 24.36 16.37 -8.07
N ASN A 286 24.45 17.64 -8.44
CA ASN A 286 24.41 18.06 -9.84
C ASN A 286 25.83 18.39 -10.35
N LYS A 287 25.97 18.62 -11.67
CA LYS A 287 27.28 18.91 -12.29
C LYS A 287 27.98 20.14 -11.70
N SER A 288 27.26 21.07 -11.07
CA SER A 288 27.81 22.26 -10.41
C SER A 288 28.10 22.04 -8.91
N ARG A 289 27.72 20.91 -8.33
CA ARG A 289 27.96 20.49 -6.93
C ARG A 289 28.58 19.09 -6.86
N ASN A 290 29.59 18.85 -7.68
CA ASN A 290 30.26 17.56 -7.85
C ASN A 290 31.38 17.26 -6.83
N CYS A 291 31.76 18.21 -5.98
CA CYS A 291 32.81 18.04 -4.96
C CYS A 291 32.30 17.63 -3.57
N LEU A 292 31.04 17.20 -3.46
CA LEU A 292 30.52 16.69 -2.18
C LEU A 292 31.08 15.30 -1.90
N LEU A 293 31.60 15.11 -0.68
CA LEU A 293 31.96 13.77 -0.21
C LEU A 293 30.70 12.89 -0.11
N PRO A 294 30.78 11.59 -0.43
CA PRO A 294 29.62 10.68 -0.38
C PRO A 294 28.86 10.73 0.96
N GLU A 295 29.58 10.77 2.08
CA GLU A 295 28.98 10.87 3.42
C GLU A 295 28.11 12.12 3.60
N ASN A 296 28.51 13.25 3.00
CA ASN A 296 27.75 14.49 3.08
C ASN A 296 26.51 14.43 2.19
N VAL A 297 26.58 13.71 1.05
CA VAL A 297 25.42 13.45 0.20
C VAL A 297 24.37 12.64 0.96
N ASP A 298 24.79 11.56 1.63
CA ASP A 298 23.90 10.72 2.43
C ASP A 298 23.22 11.51 3.55
N ARG A 299 23.99 12.33 4.30
CA ARG A 299 23.46 13.22 5.34
C ARG A 299 22.46 14.23 4.77
N LEU A 300 22.75 14.84 3.62
CA LEU A 300 21.86 15.81 2.99
C LEU A 300 20.55 15.16 2.49
N ILE A 301 20.62 13.97 1.91
CA ILE A 301 19.44 13.20 1.49
C ILE A 301 18.59 12.84 2.72
N PHE A 302 19.24 12.33 3.77
CA PHE A 302 18.58 11.99 5.03
C PHE A 302 17.87 13.20 5.64
N LEU A 303 18.56 14.33 5.78
CA LEU A 303 17.99 15.56 6.31
C LEU A 303 16.82 16.05 5.44
N ASN A 304 16.98 16.11 4.12
CA ASN A 304 15.93 16.55 3.20
C ASN A 304 14.66 15.69 3.31
N LYS A 305 14.80 14.36 3.43
CA LYS A 305 13.64 13.47 3.58
C LYS A 305 12.96 13.60 4.93
N ASN A 306 13.71 13.80 6.01
CA ASN A 306 13.15 13.92 7.36
C ASN A 306 12.68 15.34 7.71
N TYR A 307 13.15 16.37 7.01
CA TYR A 307 12.80 17.78 7.28
C TYR A 307 11.30 18.07 7.17
N LYS A 308 10.55 17.33 6.33
CA LYS A 308 9.08 17.48 6.20
C LYS A 308 8.27 16.59 7.14
N SER A 309 8.89 15.61 7.80
CA SER A 309 8.18 14.69 8.71
C SER A 309 7.97 15.25 10.12
N THR A 310 8.53 16.42 10.44
CA THR A 310 8.46 17.05 11.79
C THR A 310 7.54 18.27 11.86
N SER A 311 6.81 18.59 10.78
CA SER A 311 5.77 19.62 10.77
C SER A 311 4.39 18.99 10.59
N ASN A 312 3.90 18.32 11.63
CA ASN A 312 2.49 18.00 11.89
C ASN A 312 2.33 17.58 13.35
#